data_AF-A0A959ZMS0-F1
#
_entry.id   AF-A0A959ZMS0-F1
#
_cell.length_a   1.000
_cell.length_b   1.000
_cell.length_c   1.000
_cell.angle_alpha   90.00
_cell.angle_beta   90.00
_cell.angle_gamma   90.00
#
_symmetry.space_group_name_H-M   'P 1'
#
loop_
_entity.id
_entity.type
_entity.pdbx_description
1 polymer ?
#
loop_
_entity_poly.entity_id
_entity_poly.type
_entity_poly.pdbx_seq_one_letter_code
_entity_poly.pdbx_strand_id
1 'polypeptide(L)'
;MRYRIFTLLAVLVFAGSLYLFCTKLTGLLDTGTCASGGPYEVSRPCPEGTETDALLLMASAVGLFAAIGLLGLRGRRPGGGGLGFGSMVMIGWALFFTITGAVSLVHSLTSDVIGDDGKLGGIIVGATFLLMGVPVLFFIPWMLVNSRRTAGGIQSPETVYAGGEPGGEGWLSTLRTGSKLMKDLSTQLNSSGSVGSSDSVGSTGSSSYGFESSSSAGDDSIAKLERLQRLRESGALSQTEFETEKARILGR
;
A
#
# COMPACT_ATOMS: atom_id res chain seq x y z
N MET A 1 -18.36 25.41 -17.84
CA MET A 1 -17.27 26.00 -17.03
C MET A 1 -17.00 25.23 -15.73
N ARG A 2 -18.02 24.82 -14.98
CA ARG A 2 -17.92 24.01 -13.75
C ARG A 2 -16.85 22.91 -13.79
N TYR A 3 -16.88 22.08 -14.84
CA TYR A 3 -15.90 21.02 -15.06
C TYR A 3 -14.44 21.50 -14.95
N ARG A 4 -14.07 22.56 -15.69
CA ARG A 4 -12.69 23.08 -15.70
C ARG A 4 -12.28 23.64 -14.34
N ILE A 5 -13.18 24.35 -13.67
CA ILE A 5 -12.93 24.95 -12.35
C ILE A 5 -12.63 23.85 -11.31
N PHE A 6 -13.50 22.83 -11.20
CA PHE A 6 -13.28 21.72 -10.28
C PHE A 6 -12.03 20.91 -10.60
N THR A 7 -11.66 20.81 -11.88
CA THR A 7 -10.41 20.16 -12.29
C THR A 7 -9.20 20.90 -11.78
N LEU A 8 -9.15 22.21 -12.05
CA LEU A 8 -8.01 23.04 -11.67
C LEU A 8 -7.88 23.08 -10.15
N LEU A 9 -9.00 23.22 -9.44
CA LEU A 9 -9.00 23.17 -7.98
C LEU A 9 -8.47 21.83 -7.47
N ALA A 10 -8.94 20.69 -8.00
CA ALA A 10 -8.45 19.38 -7.59
C ALA A 10 -6.95 19.19 -7.87
N VAL A 11 -6.45 19.67 -9.03
CA VAL A 11 -5.02 19.61 -9.37
C VAL A 11 -4.19 20.49 -8.44
N LEU A 12 -4.66 21.70 -8.12
CA LEU A 12 -3.95 22.61 -7.20
C LEU A 12 -3.91 22.05 -5.77
N VAL A 13 -5.03 21.49 -5.29
CA VAL A 13 -5.08 20.84 -3.97
C VAL A 13 -4.16 19.62 -3.96
N PHE A 14 -4.21 18.76 -4.99
CA PHE A 14 -3.33 17.59 -5.08
C PHE A 14 -1.84 18.00 -5.08
N ALA A 15 -1.46 18.95 -5.93
CA ALA A 15 -0.07 19.41 -6.03
C ALA A 15 0.39 20.09 -4.74
N GLY A 16 -0.45 20.92 -4.12
CA GLY A 16 -0.15 21.57 -2.84
C GLY A 16 -0.02 20.58 -1.69
N SER A 17 -0.91 19.59 -1.60
CA SER A 17 -0.83 18.52 -0.62
C SER A 17 0.40 17.64 -0.81
N LEU A 18 0.72 17.27 -2.06
CA LEU A 18 1.93 16.51 -2.37
C LEU A 18 3.20 17.27 -2.00
N TYR A 19 3.26 18.57 -2.31
CA TYR A 19 4.40 19.42 -1.96
C TYR A 19 4.57 19.55 -0.44
N LEU A 20 3.47 19.80 0.29
CA LEU A 20 3.49 19.84 1.75
C LEU A 20 3.90 18.50 2.37
N PHE A 21 3.38 17.39 1.82
CA PHE A 21 3.73 16.05 2.27
C PHE A 21 5.24 15.80 2.11
N CYS A 22 5.79 16.06 0.92
CA CYS A 22 7.21 15.86 0.65
C CYS A 22 8.10 16.73 1.56
N THR A 23 7.80 18.03 1.67
CA THR A 23 8.62 18.96 2.48
C THR A 23 8.61 18.63 3.97
N LYS A 24 7.45 18.20 4.52
CA LYS A 24 7.35 17.80 5.93
C LYS A 24 7.93 16.42 6.18
N LEU A 25 7.80 15.50 5.24
CA LEU A 25 8.44 14.20 5.33
C LEU A 25 9.96 14.32 5.32
N THR A 26 10.55 15.18 4.47
CA THR A 26 12.01 15.43 4.51
C THR A 26 12.46 16.06 5.81
N GLY A 27 11.71 17.03 6.35
CA GLY A 27 12.03 17.62 7.65
C GLY A 27 12.01 16.61 8.80
N LEU A 28 11.05 15.67 8.80
CA LEU A 28 11.01 14.58 9.79
C LEU A 28 12.16 13.59 9.61
N LEU A 29 12.56 13.29 8.37
CA LEU A 29 13.73 12.44 8.09
C LEU A 29 15.03 13.09 8.59
N ASP A 30 15.16 14.42 8.46
CA ASP A 30 16.31 15.17 8.96
C ASP A 30 16.38 15.16 10.49
N THR A 31 15.22 15.14 11.16
CA THR A 31 15.13 15.13 12.63
C THR A 31 15.44 13.76 13.22
N GLY A 32 15.12 12.68 12.50
CA GLY A 32 15.31 11.30 12.93
C GLY A 32 14.31 10.87 14.01
N THR A 33 14.63 9.79 14.74
CA THR A 33 13.79 9.27 15.82
C THR A 33 13.97 10.11 17.08
N CYS A 34 13.08 11.07 17.28
CA CYS A 34 12.93 11.77 18.56
C CYS A 34 11.64 11.27 19.24
N ALA A 35 11.71 11.05 20.55
CA ALA A 35 10.58 10.60 21.34
C ALA A 35 10.52 11.41 22.64
N SER A 36 9.32 11.72 23.12
CA SER A 36 9.16 12.32 24.44
C SER A 36 9.10 11.18 25.46
N GLY A 37 10.28 10.75 25.92
CA GLY A 37 10.60 9.78 26.97
C GLY A 37 9.48 8.87 27.51
N GLY A 38 9.60 7.57 27.20
CA GLY A 38 9.11 6.49 28.05
C GLY A 38 10.23 5.95 28.96
N PRO A 39 9.92 5.22 30.04
CA PRO A 39 10.91 4.74 31.02
C PRO A 39 12.01 3.80 30.47
N TYR A 40 11.96 3.41 29.20
CA TYR A 40 12.89 2.45 28.59
C TYR A 40 13.45 2.88 27.22
N GLU A 41 13.30 4.14 26.81
CA GLU A 41 13.74 4.58 25.48
C GLU A 41 14.75 5.73 25.61
N VAL A 42 15.93 5.59 24.99
CA VAL A 42 16.94 6.65 24.92
C VAL A 42 16.42 7.73 23.97
N SER A 43 15.54 8.57 24.49
CA SER A 43 14.91 9.65 23.77
C SER A 43 15.84 10.86 23.69
N ARG A 44 16.17 11.30 22.47
CA ARG A 44 16.59 12.68 22.24
C ARG A 44 15.33 13.57 22.28
N PRO A 45 15.35 14.70 23.02
CA PRO A 45 14.21 15.60 23.05
C PRO A 45 13.93 16.13 21.63
N CYS A 46 12.67 16.07 21.19
CA CYS A 46 12.28 16.59 19.89
C CYS A 46 12.46 18.12 19.86
N PRO A 47 12.96 18.70 18.75
CA PRO A 47 12.96 20.14 18.57
C PRO A 47 11.53 20.68 18.57
N GLU A 48 11.37 21.93 19.03
CA GLU A 48 10.08 22.61 19.03
C GLU A 48 9.49 22.67 17.62
N GLY A 49 8.18 22.40 17.49
CA GLY A 49 7.47 22.43 16.21
C GLY A 49 7.31 21.07 15.51
N THR A 50 7.96 20.01 15.98
CA THR A 50 7.83 18.65 15.41
C THR A 50 6.37 18.16 15.41
N GLU A 51 5.59 18.51 16.44
CA GLU A 51 4.17 18.17 16.54
C GLU A 51 3.35 18.82 15.41
N THR A 52 3.59 20.11 15.15
CA THR A 52 2.93 20.83 14.07
C THR A 52 3.27 20.22 12.71
N ASP A 53 4.51 19.76 12.54
CA ASP A 53 4.96 19.12 11.30
C ASP A 53 4.29 17.76 11.08
N ALA A 54 4.12 16.97 12.13
CA ALA A 54 3.37 15.72 12.08
C ALA A 54 1.88 15.98 11.73
N LEU A 55 1.26 17.00 12.31
CA LEU A 55 -0.12 17.39 11.99
C LEU A 55 -0.26 17.87 10.55
N LEU A 56 0.70 18.66 10.05
CA LEU A 56 0.72 19.11 8.65
C LEU A 56 0.92 17.94 7.68
N LEU A 57 1.71 16.94 8.06
CA LEU A 57 1.87 15.71 7.27
C LEU A 57 0.53 14.96 7.19
N MET A 58 -0.18 14.77 8.31
CA MET A 58 -1.51 14.15 8.30
C MET A 58 -2.54 14.97 7.52
N ALA A 59 -2.54 16.29 7.69
CA ALA A 59 -3.43 17.19 6.94
C ALA A 59 -3.18 17.11 5.43
N SER A 60 -1.91 16.96 5.01
CA SER A 60 -1.57 16.80 3.60
C SER A 60 -2.06 15.46 3.03
N ALA A 61 -2.02 14.38 3.81
CA ALA A 61 -2.60 13.09 3.40
C ALA A 61 -4.12 13.20 3.20
N VAL A 62 -4.83 13.86 4.13
CA VAL A 62 -6.27 14.15 3.99
C VAL A 62 -6.53 15.02 2.75
N GLY A 63 -5.65 15.99 2.48
CA GLY A 63 -5.73 16.85 1.29
C GLY A 63 -5.63 16.08 -0.03
N LEU A 64 -4.80 15.03 -0.11
CA LEU A 64 -4.73 14.15 -1.28
C LEU A 64 -6.05 13.40 -1.50
N PHE A 65 -6.67 12.87 -0.45
CA PHE A 65 -7.99 12.23 -0.55
C PHE A 65 -9.08 13.25 -0.91
N ALA A 66 -9.03 14.46 -0.36
CA ALA A 66 -9.95 15.53 -0.70
C ALA A 66 -9.84 15.92 -2.18
N ALA A 67 -8.63 15.97 -2.75
CA ALA A 67 -8.42 16.19 -4.18
C ALA A 67 -9.08 15.12 -5.04
N ILE A 68 -8.97 13.83 -4.65
CA ILE A 68 -9.65 12.72 -5.32
C ILE A 68 -11.17 12.88 -5.22
N GLY A 69 -11.70 13.25 -4.05
CA GLY A 69 -13.13 13.53 -3.86
C GLY A 69 -13.63 14.66 -4.76
N LEU A 70 -12.89 15.77 -4.85
CA LEU A 70 -13.16 16.89 -5.74
C LEU A 70 -13.18 16.48 -7.22
N LEU A 71 -12.26 15.60 -7.62
CA LEU A 71 -12.22 15.00 -8.95
C LEU A 71 -13.45 14.13 -9.23
N GLY A 72 -13.96 13.41 -8.23
CA GLY A 72 -15.20 12.63 -8.34
C GLY A 72 -16.44 13.52 -8.53
N LEU A 73 -16.51 14.64 -7.81
CA LEU A 73 -17.62 15.61 -7.88
C LEU A 73 -17.67 16.38 -9.21
N ARG A 74 -16.60 16.35 -10.01
CA ARG A 74 -16.54 17.03 -11.32
C ARG A 74 -17.54 16.48 -12.34
N GLY A 75 -17.95 15.22 -12.23
CA GLY A 75 -18.83 14.54 -13.18
C GLY A 75 -18.14 14.13 -14.50
N ARG A 76 -18.91 13.57 -15.43
CA ARG A 76 -18.41 13.04 -16.71
C ARG A 76 -17.84 14.16 -17.59
N ARG A 77 -16.75 13.85 -18.31
CA ARG A 77 -16.13 14.78 -19.26
C ARG A 77 -17.12 15.15 -20.37
N PRO A 78 -17.37 16.45 -20.64
CA PRO A 78 -18.17 16.84 -21.79
C PRO A 78 -17.43 16.43 -23.07
N GLY A 79 -18.09 15.62 -23.91
CA GLY A 79 -17.55 15.14 -25.20
C GLY A 79 -17.28 13.63 -25.31
N GLY A 80 -17.46 12.83 -24.24
CA GLY A 80 -17.22 11.38 -24.28
C GLY A 80 -15.74 10.99 -24.43
N GLY A 81 -15.31 9.85 -23.89
CA GLY A 81 -13.93 9.34 -24.08
C GLY A 81 -12.88 9.79 -23.04
N GLY A 82 -13.26 9.96 -21.77
CA GLY A 82 -12.29 10.22 -20.69
C GLY A 82 -11.79 8.95 -19.98
N LEU A 83 -10.57 9.00 -19.44
CA LEU A 83 -10.08 8.03 -18.44
C LEU A 83 -11.11 7.94 -17.30
N GLY A 84 -11.56 6.74 -16.99
CA GLY A 84 -12.53 6.49 -15.92
C GLY A 84 -12.00 6.95 -14.56
N PHE A 85 -12.91 7.15 -13.59
CA PHE A 85 -12.54 7.56 -12.23
C PHE A 85 -11.46 6.64 -11.62
N GLY A 86 -11.60 5.31 -11.78
CA GLY A 86 -10.60 4.36 -11.31
C GLY A 86 -9.21 4.57 -11.92
N SER A 87 -9.14 4.91 -13.23
CA SER A 87 -7.86 5.20 -13.87
C SER A 87 -7.22 6.50 -13.35
N MET A 88 -8.02 7.54 -13.10
CA MET A 88 -7.55 8.78 -12.47
C MET A 88 -6.99 8.54 -11.06
N VAL A 89 -7.66 7.71 -10.26
CA VAL A 89 -7.18 7.33 -8.93
C VAL A 89 -5.86 6.56 -9.03
N MET A 90 -5.74 5.60 -9.93
CA MET A 90 -4.49 4.84 -10.13
C MET A 90 -3.34 5.74 -10.62
N ILE A 91 -3.62 6.70 -11.51
CA ILE A 91 -2.62 7.71 -11.93
C ILE A 91 -2.20 8.57 -10.75
N GLY A 92 -3.15 9.08 -9.96
CA GLY A 92 -2.86 9.89 -8.78
C GLY A 92 -2.04 9.12 -7.74
N TRP A 93 -2.39 7.86 -7.49
CA TRP A 93 -1.64 6.94 -6.64
C TRP A 93 -0.22 6.74 -7.16
N ALA A 94 -0.07 6.38 -8.43
CA ALA A 94 1.24 6.17 -9.05
C ALA A 94 2.12 7.43 -8.96
N LEU A 95 1.57 8.60 -9.27
CA LEU A 95 2.27 9.88 -9.18
C LEU A 95 2.66 10.22 -7.73
N PHE A 96 1.76 10.01 -6.78
CA PHE A 96 2.04 10.25 -5.36
C PHE A 96 3.24 9.39 -4.90
N PHE A 97 3.19 8.08 -5.13
CA PHE A 97 4.25 7.17 -4.69
C PHE A 97 5.57 7.40 -5.44
N THR A 98 5.53 7.65 -6.75
CA THR A 98 6.75 7.91 -7.53
C THR A 98 7.39 9.24 -7.17
N ILE A 99 6.63 10.34 -7.08
CA ILE A 99 7.18 11.66 -6.77
C ILE A 99 7.71 11.68 -5.34
N THR A 100 6.92 11.21 -4.37
CA THR A 100 7.36 11.15 -2.97
C THR A 100 8.61 10.28 -2.83
N GLY A 101 8.60 9.06 -3.39
CA GLY A 101 9.73 8.16 -3.32
C GLY A 101 10.99 8.73 -3.97
N ALA A 102 10.87 9.39 -5.13
CA ALA A 102 11.97 10.06 -5.80
C ALA A 102 12.52 11.23 -4.97
N VAL A 103 11.66 12.08 -4.41
CA VAL A 103 12.09 13.22 -3.57
C VAL A 103 12.79 12.73 -2.31
N SER A 104 12.22 11.76 -1.59
CA SER A 104 12.85 11.17 -0.40
C SER A 104 14.20 10.53 -0.71
N LEU A 105 14.29 9.80 -1.83
CA LEU A 105 15.54 9.16 -2.24
C LEU A 105 16.60 10.20 -2.63
N VAL A 106 16.24 11.19 -3.44
CA VAL A 106 17.16 12.28 -3.82
C VAL A 106 17.64 13.04 -2.58
N HIS A 107 16.73 13.37 -1.66
CA HIS A 107 17.09 14.03 -0.41
C HIS A 107 18.11 13.21 0.38
N SER A 108 17.85 11.91 0.58
CA SER A 108 18.76 11.01 1.32
C SER A 108 20.15 10.83 0.67
N LEU A 109 20.24 10.98 -0.65
CA LEU A 109 21.50 10.84 -1.38
C LEU A 109 22.29 12.14 -1.49
N THR A 110 21.63 13.30 -1.37
CA THR A 110 22.24 14.62 -1.61
C THR A 110 22.56 15.39 -0.33
N SER A 111 21.99 15.00 0.80
CA SER A 111 22.20 15.67 2.08
C SER A 111 23.44 15.13 2.82
N ASP A 112 24.52 15.90 2.84
CA ASP A 112 25.73 15.58 3.64
C ASP A 112 25.57 15.91 5.14
N VAL A 113 24.45 16.53 5.51
CA VAL A 113 24.16 17.03 6.88
C VAL A 113 23.29 16.04 7.68
N ILE A 114 22.75 15.00 7.04
CA ILE A 114 21.88 14.02 7.70
C ILE A 114 22.74 13.00 8.46
N GLY A 115 22.41 12.79 9.74
CA GLY A 115 23.01 11.70 10.53
C GLY A 115 22.71 10.33 9.93
N ASP A 116 23.60 9.36 10.11
CA ASP A 116 23.55 8.05 9.43
C ASP A 116 22.16 7.37 9.47
N ASP A 117 21.44 7.52 10.58
CA ASP A 117 20.10 6.95 10.79
C ASP A 117 19.03 7.55 9.86
N GLY A 118 19.05 8.87 9.64
CA GLY A 118 18.08 9.56 8.77
C GLY A 118 18.29 9.21 7.30
N LYS A 119 19.55 8.97 6.91
CA LYS A 119 19.92 8.57 5.55
C LYS A 119 19.38 7.18 5.23
N LEU A 120 19.54 6.23 6.15
CA LEU A 120 19.04 4.88 6.00
C LEU A 120 17.50 4.86 5.94
N GLY A 121 16.84 5.64 6.79
CA GLY A 121 15.38 5.80 6.76
C GLY A 121 14.87 6.36 5.42
N GLY A 122 15.49 7.42 4.92
CA GLY A 122 15.14 8.02 3.63
C GLY A 122 15.31 7.07 2.44
N ILE A 123 16.37 6.26 2.45
CA ILE A 123 16.63 5.24 1.42
C ILE A 123 15.55 4.15 1.46
N ILE A 124 15.25 3.59 2.63
CA ILE A 124 14.24 2.52 2.76
C ILE A 124 12.86 3.02 2.32
N VAL A 125 12.44 4.19 2.80
CA VAL A 125 11.14 4.77 2.45
C VAL A 125 11.10 5.12 0.97
N GLY A 126 12.12 5.80 0.45
CA GLY A 126 12.22 6.19 -0.95
C GLY A 126 12.17 4.99 -1.90
N ALA A 127 12.95 3.94 -1.61
CA ALA A 127 12.98 2.71 -2.41
C ALA A 127 11.62 1.97 -2.37
N THR A 128 11.00 1.85 -1.19
CA THR A 128 9.69 1.19 -1.04
C THR A 128 8.60 1.92 -1.82
N PHE A 129 8.58 3.25 -1.74
CA PHE A 129 7.61 4.07 -2.46
C PHE A 129 7.81 4.00 -3.98
N LEU A 130 9.05 4.00 -4.46
CA LEU A 130 9.34 3.80 -5.88
C LEU A 130 8.93 2.40 -6.36
N LEU A 131 9.17 1.36 -5.57
CA LEU A 131 8.77 -0.01 -5.90
C LEU A 131 7.25 -0.12 -6.06
N MET A 132 6.49 0.59 -5.23
CA MET A 132 5.02 0.65 -5.34
C MET A 132 4.54 1.52 -6.51
N GLY A 133 5.20 2.64 -6.79
CA GLY A 133 4.74 3.62 -7.78
C GLY A 133 5.18 3.34 -9.23
N VAL A 134 6.44 2.98 -9.44
CA VAL A 134 7.06 2.86 -10.77
C VAL A 134 6.41 1.79 -11.65
N PRO A 135 6.10 0.57 -11.15
CA PRO A 135 5.44 -0.45 -11.97
C PRO A 135 4.09 0.02 -12.52
N VAL A 136 3.30 0.73 -11.70
CA VAL A 136 2.00 1.29 -12.12
C VAL A 136 2.20 2.39 -13.16
N LEU A 137 3.19 3.27 -12.95
CA LEU A 137 3.50 4.36 -13.87
C LEU A 137 3.99 3.84 -15.23
N PHE A 138 4.71 2.71 -15.26
CA PHE A 138 5.16 2.07 -16.50
C PHE A 138 4.04 1.29 -17.20
N PHE A 139 3.14 0.66 -16.43
CA PHE A 139 2.03 -0.12 -16.98
C PHE A 139 1.01 0.74 -17.73
N ILE A 140 0.72 1.96 -17.26
CA ILE A 140 -0.25 2.88 -17.88
C ILE A 140 0.10 3.24 -19.34
N PRO A 141 1.28 3.79 -19.67
CA PRO A 141 1.65 4.11 -21.04
C PRO A 141 1.81 2.85 -21.89
N TRP A 142 2.32 1.74 -21.32
CA TRP A 142 2.40 0.47 -22.04
C TRP A 142 1.03 -0.04 -22.48
N MET A 143 0.04 -0.01 -21.58
CA MET A 143 -1.35 -0.35 -21.89
C MET A 143 -1.93 0.60 -22.95
N LEU A 144 -1.67 1.90 -22.83
CA LEU A 144 -2.18 2.90 -23.78
C LEU A 144 -1.60 2.73 -25.19
N VAL A 145 -0.31 2.37 -25.29
CA VAL A 145 0.36 2.05 -26.56
C VAL A 145 -0.18 0.74 -27.13
N ASN A 146 -0.34 -0.30 -26.32
CA ASN A 146 -0.89 -1.58 -26.77
C ASN A 146 -2.34 -1.45 -27.24
N SER A 147 -3.19 -0.73 -26.53
CA SER A 147 -4.57 -0.48 -26.98
C SER A 147 -4.62 0.25 -28.33
N ARG A 148 -3.69 1.16 -28.60
CA ARG A 148 -3.59 1.81 -29.93
C ARG A 148 -3.13 0.84 -31.02
N ARG A 149 -2.23 -0.10 -30.69
CA ARG A 149 -1.79 -1.13 -31.63
C ARG A 149 -2.93 -2.10 -31.97
N THR A 150 -3.74 -2.49 -30.99
CA THR A 150 -4.89 -3.39 -31.20
C THR A 150 -6.04 -2.69 -31.92
N ALA A 151 -6.28 -1.40 -31.66
CA ALA A 151 -7.31 -0.62 -32.35
C ALA A 151 -7.03 -0.37 -33.85
N GLY A 152 -5.78 -0.56 -34.31
CA GLY A 152 -5.41 -0.51 -35.72
C GLY A 152 -5.79 -1.77 -36.52
N GLY A 153 -6.22 -2.85 -35.85
CA GLY A 153 -6.68 -4.09 -36.48
C GLY A 153 -8.17 -4.32 -36.21
N ILE A 154 -9.02 -3.89 -37.15
CA ILE A 154 -10.42 -4.30 -37.37
C ILE A 154 -11.15 -4.87 -36.14
N GLN A 155 -11.85 -4.02 -35.38
CA GLN A 155 -12.99 -4.49 -34.59
C GLN A 155 -14.21 -3.60 -34.83
N SER A 156 -15.24 -4.23 -35.37
CA SER A 156 -16.58 -3.67 -35.53
C SER A 156 -17.15 -3.15 -34.20
N PRO A 157 -17.91 -2.05 -34.23
CA PRO A 157 -18.29 -1.26 -33.05
C PRO A 157 -19.38 -1.88 -32.14
N GLU A 158 -19.59 -3.20 -32.12
CA GLU A 158 -20.76 -3.80 -31.44
C GLU A 158 -20.51 -4.47 -30.08
N THR A 159 -19.27 -4.73 -29.64
CA THR A 159 -19.06 -5.59 -28.44
C THR A 159 -18.48 -4.92 -27.19
N VAL A 160 -18.22 -3.60 -27.17
CA VAL A 160 -17.69 -2.90 -25.97
C VAL A 160 -18.70 -1.96 -25.31
N TYR A 161 -19.93 -1.81 -25.86
CA TYR A 161 -20.98 -0.96 -25.26
C TYR A 161 -22.03 -1.71 -24.42
N ALA A 162 -21.89 -3.02 -24.18
CA ALA A 162 -22.72 -3.74 -23.21
C ALA A 162 -22.06 -3.72 -21.81
N GLY A 163 -22.00 -2.53 -21.20
CA GLY A 163 -21.41 -2.40 -19.86
C GLY A 163 -21.48 -0.99 -19.27
N GLY A 164 -22.67 -0.59 -18.81
CA GLY A 164 -22.78 0.39 -17.72
C GLY A 164 -23.43 1.73 -18.08
N GLU A 165 -24.76 1.75 -18.07
CA GLU A 165 -25.54 2.95 -17.78
C GLU A 165 -25.16 3.52 -16.40
N PRO A 166 -24.96 4.85 -16.24
CA PRO A 166 -24.66 5.47 -14.95
C PRO A 166 -25.93 5.92 -14.22
N GLY A 167 -26.65 4.98 -13.63
CA GLY A 167 -27.67 5.29 -12.63
C GLY A 167 -27.28 4.69 -11.30
N GLY A 168 -26.61 5.47 -10.43
CA GLY A 168 -26.67 5.39 -8.96
C GLY A 168 -26.46 4.08 -8.17
N GLU A 169 -26.28 2.90 -8.76
CA GLU A 169 -26.46 1.61 -8.06
C GLU A 169 -25.36 0.56 -8.33
N GLY A 170 -24.16 0.98 -8.73
CA GLY A 170 -23.12 0.11 -9.29
C GLY A 170 -22.48 -0.93 -8.34
N TRP A 171 -22.44 -0.68 -7.03
CA TRP A 171 -21.77 -1.62 -6.11
C TRP A 171 -22.72 -2.72 -5.58
N LEU A 172 -24.00 -2.40 -5.36
CA LEU A 172 -25.02 -3.37 -4.92
C LEU A 172 -25.51 -4.29 -6.04
N SER A 173 -25.49 -3.82 -7.29
CA SER A 173 -25.81 -4.65 -8.46
C SER A 173 -24.76 -5.74 -8.70
N THR A 174 -23.48 -5.49 -8.42
CA THR A 174 -22.44 -6.53 -8.53
C THR A 174 -22.67 -7.70 -7.56
N LEU A 175 -23.21 -7.44 -6.38
CA LEU A 175 -23.61 -8.49 -5.42
C LEU A 175 -24.92 -9.20 -5.82
N ARG A 176 -25.84 -8.52 -6.51
CA ARG A 176 -27.10 -9.12 -7.00
C ARG A 176 -26.91 -9.91 -8.31
N THR A 177 -25.93 -9.56 -9.14
CA THR A 177 -25.55 -10.37 -10.31
C THR A 177 -24.92 -11.70 -9.88
N GLY A 178 -24.19 -11.72 -8.77
CA GLY A 178 -23.71 -12.97 -8.14
C GLY A 178 -24.85 -13.91 -7.72
N SER A 179 -25.99 -13.38 -7.27
CA SER A 179 -27.13 -14.21 -6.87
C SER A 179 -27.95 -14.74 -8.05
N LYS A 180 -28.02 -14.00 -9.17
CA LYS A 180 -28.60 -14.52 -10.42
C LYS A 180 -27.73 -15.61 -11.06
N LEU A 181 -26.41 -15.42 -11.04
CA LEU A 181 -25.48 -16.44 -11.54
C LEU A 181 -25.55 -17.72 -10.70
N MET A 182 -25.68 -17.63 -9.37
CA MET A 182 -25.94 -18.82 -8.53
C MET A 182 -27.31 -19.46 -8.78
N LYS A 183 -28.33 -18.67 -9.12
CA LYS A 183 -29.68 -19.19 -9.42
C LYS A 183 -29.72 -19.90 -10.77
N ASP A 184 -29.01 -19.40 -11.78
CA ASP A 184 -28.90 -20.07 -13.08
C ASP A 184 -28.00 -21.32 -12.98
N LEU A 185 -26.97 -21.29 -12.13
CA LEU A 185 -26.14 -22.47 -11.85
C LEU A 185 -26.91 -23.56 -11.09
N SER A 186 -27.77 -23.19 -10.13
CA SER A 186 -28.60 -24.16 -9.41
C SER A 186 -29.73 -24.74 -10.26
N THR A 187 -30.23 -23.97 -11.23
CA THR A 187 -31.25 -24.46 -12.18
C THR A 187 -30.64 -25.40 -13.22
N GLN A 188 -29.39 -25.19 -13.65
CA GLN A 188 -28.67 -26.17 -14.48
C GLN A 188 -28.33 -27.47 -13.75
N LEU A 189 -28.00 -27.40 -12.45
CA LEU A 189 -27.71 -28.59 -11.65
C LEU A 189 -28.97 -29.43 -11.39
N ASN A 190 -30.15 -28.82 -11.28
CA ASN A 190 -31.41 -29.54 -11.11
C ASN A 190 -31.99 -30.13 -12.41
N SER A 191 -31.50 -29.68 -13.58
CA SER A 191 -31.94 -30.18 -14.89
C SER A 191 -31.04 -31.30 -15.45
N SER A 192 -29.99 -31.69 -14.72
CA SER A 192 -29.04 -32.75 -15.10
C SER A 192 -29.26 -34.05 -14.29
N GLY A 193 -30.50 -34.29 -13.84
CA GLY A 193 -30.89 -35.46 -13.07
C GLY A 193 -31.59 -36.53 -13.91
N SER A 194 -30.83 -37.27 -14.72
CA SER A 194 -31.21 -38.61 -15.19
C SER A 194 -30.03 -39.25 -15.93
N VAL A 195 -29.30 -40.13 -15.25
CA VAL A 195 -28.85 -41.47 -15.69
C VAL A 195 -27.69 -41.92 -14.79
N GLY A 196 -27.85 -43.10 -14.17
CA GLY A 196 -26.74 -44.03 -13.92
C GLY A 196 -26.21 -44.15 -12.50
N SER A 197 -26.70 -45.15 -11.77
CA SER A 197 -26.08 -45.73 -10.57
C SER A 197 -24.66 -46.23 -10.81
N SER A 198 -23.80 -46.12 -9.79
CA SER A 198 -23.10 -47.27 -9.16
C SER A 198 -22.06 -46.80 -8.12
N ASP A 199 -22.30 -47.18 -6.87
CA ASP A 199 -21.39 -47.62 -5.81
C ASP A 199 -19.88 -47.31 -5.91
N SER A 200 -19.29 -46.72 -4.84
CA SER A 200 -18.18 -47.33 -4.07
C SER A 200 -17.51 -46.40 -3.03
N VAL A 201 -17.69 -46.75 -1.75
CA VAL A 201 -16.69 -46.96 -0.68
C VAL A 201 -15.46 -46.04 -0.52
N GLY A 202 -15.37 -45.43 0.69
CA GLY A 202 -14.13 -45.15 1.45
C GLY A 202 -13.31 -43.92 1.00
N SER A 203 -12.48 -43.26 1.80
CA SER A 203 -12.10 -43.31 3.20
C SER A 203 -11.18 -42.08 3.41
N THR A 204 -11.22 -41.48 4.61
CA THR A 204 -10.11 -40.79 5.32
C THR A 204 -9.07 -39.95 4.55
N GLY A 205 -8.89 -38.69 4.94
CA GLY A 205 -7.63 -37.99 4.67
C GLY A 205 -7.64 -36.48 4.93
N SER A 206 -7.71 -36.09 6.20
CA SER A 206 -7.37 -34.73 6.64
C SER A 206 -5.87 -34.51 6.47
N SER A 207 -5.45 -33.72 5.49
CA SER A 207 -4.06 -33.29 5.35
C SER A 207 -3.97 -31.78 5.50
N SER A 208 -3.56 -31.36 6.69
CA SER A 208 -3.04 -30.03 6.98
C SER A 208 -1.78 -29.79 6.17
N TYR A 209 -1.79 -28.78 5.31
CA TYR A 209 -0.57 -28.27 4.71
C TYR A 209 0.14 -27.40 5.76
N GLY A 210 1.13 -28.01 6.42
CA GLY A 210 2.13 -27.29 7.20
C GLY A 210 3.06 -26.56 6.25
N PHE A 211 3.06 -25.24 6.33
CA PHE A 211 4.08 -24.40 5.72
C PHE A 211 5.31 -24.46 6.64
N GLU A 212 6.32 -25.22 6.25
CA GLU A 212 7.64 -25.21 6.91
C GLU A 212 8.27 -23.83 6.73
N SER A 213 8.19 -23.03 7.79
CA SER A 213 8.91 -21.78 7.93
C SER A 213 10.38 -22.07 8.21
N SER A 214 11.25 -21.78 7.25
CA SER A 214 12.70 -21.70 7.46
C SER A 214 13.08 -20.40 8.19
N SER A 215 12.49 -20.14 9.37
CA SER A 215 12.78 -18.97 10.22
C SER A 215 13.25 -19.32 11.64
N SER A 216 13.66 -20.56 11.92
CA SER A 216 13.84 -21.01 13.31
C SER A 216 15.14 -20.58 13.99
N ALA A 217 16.18 -20.12 13.27
CA ALA A 217 17.45 -19.78 13.93
C ALA A 217 17.45 -18.38 14.57
N GLY A 218 16.80 -17.40 13.93
CA GLY A 218 16.73 -16.02 14.39
C GLY A 218 15.75 -15.86 15.56
N ASP A 219 14.53 -16.40 15.40
CA ASP A 219 13.47 -16.25 16.40
C ASP A 219 13.82 -16.96 17.73
N ASP A 220 14.49 -18.11 17.67
CA ASP A 220 14.99 -18.83 18.86
C ASP A 220 16.08 -18.04 19.59
N SER A 221 16.91 -17.29 18.87
CA SER A 221 17.96 -16.46 19.47
C SER A 221 17.38 -15.25 20.21
N ILE A 222 16.33 -14.63 19.65
CA ILE A 222 15.62 -13.51 20.27
C ILE A 222 14.90 -13.97 21.54
N ALA A 223 14.19 -15.11 21.48
CA ALA A 223 13.50 -15.67 22.65
C ALA A 223 14.48 -16.04 23.79
N LYS A 224 15.69 -16.51 23.45
CA LYS A 224 16.76 -16.79 24.44
C LYS A 224 17.32 -15.53 25.08
N LEU A 225 17.50 -14.46 24.31
CA LEU A 225 17.97 -13.17 24.83
C LEU A 225 16.94 -12.53 25.79
N GLU A 226 15.64 -12.60 25.46
CA GLU A 226 14.58 -12.11 26.34
C GLU A 226 14.54 -12.89 27.68
N ARG A 227 14.74 -14.21 27.63
CA ARG A 227 14.80 -15.04 28.84
C ARG A 227 16.01 -14.73 29.73
N LEU A 228 17.18 -14.48 29.13
CA LEU A 228 18.38 -14.08 29.89
C LEU A 228 18.23 -12.70 30.54
N GLN A 229 17.50 -11.79 29.90
CA GLN A 229 17.22 -10.48 30.46
C GLN A 229 16.31 -10.56 31.70
N ARG A 230 15.25 -11.38 31.66
CA ARG A 230 14.40 -11.63 32.85
C ARG A 230 15.18 -12.23 34.01
N LEU A 231 16.15 -13.11 33.74
CA LEU A 231 17.01 -13.70 34.78
C LEU A 231 17.92 -12.66 35.43
N ARG A 232 18.45 -11.71 34.66
CA ARG A 232 19.23 -10.59 35.21
C ARG A 232 18.38 -9.67 36.09
N GLU A 233 17.18 -9.33 35.63
CA GLU A 233 16.24 -8.47 36.38
C GLU A 233 15.80 -9.12 37.70
N SER A 234 15.70 -10.46 37.73
CA SER A 234 15.43 -11.20 38.96
C SER A 234 16.62 -11.28 39.94
N GLY A 235 17.78 -10.71 39.59
CA GLY A 235 19.00 -10.77 40.40
C GLY A 235 19.64 -12.17 40.45
N ALA A 236 19.15 -13.11 39.64
CA ALA A 236 19.61 -14.49 39.61
C ALA A 236 20.91 -14.69 38.79
N LEU A 237 21.32 -13.67 38.01
CA LEU A 237 22.53 -13.70 37.18
C LEU A 237 23.35 -12.42 37.40
N SER A 238 24.65 -12.58 37.60
CA SER A 238 25.58 -11.45 37.66
C SER A 238 25.83 -10.84 36.27
N GLN A 239 26.22 -9.56 36.24
CA GLN A 239 26.48 -8.83 34.98
C GLN A 239 27.53 -9.53 34.10
N THR A 240 28.55 -10.12 34.72
CA THR A 240 29.65 -10.83 34.06
C THR A 240 29.22 -12.16 33.42
N GLU A 241 28.28 -12.88 34.05
CA GLU A 241 27.74 -14.13 33.51
C GLU A 241 26.81 -13.86 32.32
N PHE A 242 26.04 -12.77 32.39
CA PHE A 242 25.17 -12.37 31.29
C PHE A 242 25.96 -12.05 30.02
N GLU A 243 27.08 -11.34 30.12
CA GLU A 243 27.90 -10.96 28.96
C GLU A 243 28.55 -12.18 28.31
N THR A 244 28.97 -13.17 29.11
CA THR A 244 29.54 -14.43 28.63
C THR A 244 28.50 -15.25 27.86
N GLU A 245 27.27 -15.35 28.37
CA GLU A 245 26.21 -16.13 27.72
C GLU A 245 25.63 -15.41 26.49
N LYS A 246 25.61 -14.07 26.49
CA LYS A 246 25.25 -13.26 25.32
C LYS A 246 26.26 -13.44 24.18
N ALA A 247 27.56 -13.46 24.47
CA ALA A 247 28.60 -13.68 23.47
C ALA A 247 28.45 -15.06 22.81
N ARG A 248 28.19 -16.10 23.62
CA ARG A 248 27.93 -17.47 23.14
C ARG A 248 26.73 -17.57 22.19
N ILE A 249 25.63 -16.87 22.47
CA ILE A 249 24.42 -16.90 21.62
C ILE A 249 24.62 -16.13 20.31
N LEU A 250 25.41 -15.06 20.32
CA LEU A 250 25.72 -14.27 19.13
C LEU A 250 26.86 -14.87 18.28
N GLY A 251 27.44 -15.99 18.70
CA GLY A 251 28.48 -16.71 17.95
C GLY A 251 29.80 -15.94 17.85
N ARG A 252 30.14 -15.15 18.87
CA ARG A 252 31.41 -14.40 18.97
C ARG A 252 32.25 -14.83 20.16
#